data_AF-A0A2V9VBL5-F1
#
_entry.id   AF-A0A2V9VBL5-F1
#
_cell.length_a   1.000
_cell.length_b   1.000
_cell.length_c   1.000
_cell.angle_alpha   90.00
_cell.angle_beta   90.00
_cell.angle_gamma   90.00
#
_symmetry.space_group_name_H-M   'P 1'
#
loop_
_entity.id
_entity.type
_entity.pdbx_description
1 polymer ?
#
loop_
_entity_poly.entity_id
_entity_poly.type
_entity_poly.pdbx_seq_one_letter_code
_entity_poly.pdbx_strand_id
1 'polypeptide(L)'
;MHFFEDVDGNFVEQFQTTAFDARFSELYLFALLTEQRMIFDRSYPAPDFVCEGLTGSLFVESVTVNPSRRGDIVVEPIVPRNPQELKQYLTNYMPMKWGGPLFDKLKKRYWKLNHVKGKPIVFAIQDFHAPRAMRFTGSTLLPYLYGR
;
A
#
# COMPACT_ATOMS: atom_id res chain seq x y z
N MET A 1 -0.39 3.67 -22.77
CA MET A 1 -1.55 4.53 -22.47
C MET A 1 -1.10 5.45 -21.34
N HIS A 2 -1.01 6.77 -21.58
CA HIS A 2 -0.33 7.71 -20.67
C HIS A 2 -1.29 8.42 -19.70
N PHE A 3 -2.57 8.03 -19.66
CA PHE A 3 -3.55 8.64 -18.77
C PHE A 3 -4.14 7.59 -17.83
N PHE A 4 -4.38 8.01 -16.59
CA PHE A 4 -5.07 7.20 -15.59
C PHE A 4 -6.53 7.05 -16.00
N GLU A 5 -7.05 5.83 -15.95
CA GLU A 5 -8.43 5.52 -16.33
C GLU A 5 -9.13 4.90 -15.11
N ASP A 6 -10.21 5.55 -14.71
CA ASP A 6 -11.09 5.14 -13.62
C ASP A 6 -12.09 4.11 -14.15
N VAL A 7 -11.77 2.83 -13.99
CA VAL A 7 -12.57 1.71 -14.53
C VAL A 7 -13.92 1.61 -13.81
N ASP A 8 -13.93 1.84 -12.50
CA ASP A 8 -15.11 1.66 -11.66
C ASP A 8 -15.96 2.94 -11.54
N GLY A 9 -15.47 4.07 -12.06
CA GLY A 9 -16.13 5.38 -12.01
C GLY A 9 -16.23 5.99 -10.61
N ASN A 10 -15.53 5.42 -9.63
CA ASN A 10 -15.59 5.84 -8.22
C ASN A 10 -14.29 6.50 -7.74
N PHE A 11 -13.26 6.58 -8.59
CA PHE A 11 -11.95 7.08 -8.18
C PHE A 11 -12.04 8.53 -7.73
N VAL A 12 -12.67 9.39 -8.52
CA VAL A 12 -12.76 10.84 -8.23
C VAL A 12 -13.52 11.09 -6.93
N GLU A 13 -14.66 10.43 -6.74
CA GLU A 13 -15.46 10.55 -5.52
C GLU A 13 -14.64 10.11 -4.29
N GLN A 14 -14.02 8.94 -4.35
CA GLN A 14 -13.24 8.40 -3.24
C GLN A 14 -11.99 9.24 -2.93
N PHE A 15 -11.32 9.75 -3.96
CA PHE A 15 -10.17 10.64 -3.81
C PHE A 15 -10.56 11.95 -3.11
N GLN A 16 -11.76 12.48 -3.37
CA GLN A 16 -12.25 13.72 -2.78
C GLN A 16 -12.96 13.56 -1.43
N THR A 17 -13.22 12.32 -0.99
CA THR A 17 -14.04 12.07 0.21
C THR A 17 -13.34 11.16 1.23
N THR A 18 -13.37 9.85 1.02
CA THR A 18 -13.15 8.84 2.07
C THR A 18 -11.82 8.12 1.96
N ALA A 19 -11.17 8.14 0.80
CA ALA A 19 -10.01 7.32 0.50
C ALA A 19 -8.86 8.09 -0.18
N PHE A 20 -8.69 9.37 0.16
CA PHE A 20 -7.64 10.23 -0.40
C PHE A 20 -6.26 9.55 -0.42
N ASP A 21 -5.78 9.05 0.73
CA ASP A 21 -4.44 8.44 0.83
C ASP A 21 -4.30 7.18 -0.03
N ALA A 22 -5.32 6.33 -0.05
CA ALA A 22 -5.31 5.10 -0.86
C ALA A 22 -5.31 5.42 -2.36
N ARG A 23 -6.16 6.36 -2.79
CA ARG A 23 -6.28 6.78 -4.20
C ARG A 23 -5.06 7.59 -4.65
N PHE A 24 -4.46 8.37 -3.75
CA PHE A 24 -3.17 9.03 -4.00
C PHE A 24 -2.05 8.01 -4.21
N SER A 25 -1.96 6.99 -3.35
CA SER A 25 -0.97 5.91 -3.49
C SER A 25 -1.13 5.16 -4.82
N GLU A 26 -2.37 4.88 -5.23
CA GLU A 26 -2.67 4.27 -6.53
C GLU A 26 -2.23 5.16 -7.70
N LEU A 27 -2.55 6.47 -7.66
CA LEU A 27 -2.12 7.41 -8.71
C LEU A 27 -0.59 7.52 -8.78
N TYR A 28 0.09 7.52 -7.64
CA TYR A 28 1.54 7.49 -7.57
C TYR A 28 2.11 6.21 -8.20
N LEU A 29 1.55 5.04 -7.91
CA LEU A 29 1.99 3.77 -8.49
C LEU A 29 1.75 3.72 -9.99
N PHE A 30 0.61 4.23 -10.46
CA PHE A 30 0.34 4.37 -11.89
C PHE A 30 1.41 5.23 -12.57
N ALA A 31 1.72 6.40 -12.01
CA ALA A 31 2.76 7.28 -12.55
C ALA A 31 4.12 6.59 -12.56
N LEU A 32 4.51 5.95 -11.44
CA LEU A 32 5.78 5.23 -11.32
C LEU A 32 5.91 4.11 -12.37
N LEU A 33 4.89 3.27 -12.52
CA LEU A 33 4.88 2.16 -13.46
C LEU A 33 4.87 2.65 -14.92
N THR A 34 4.18 3.77 -15.18
CA THR A 34 4.19 4.44 -16.49
C THR A 34 5.59 4.95 -16.83
N GLU A 35 6.28 5.58 -15.88
CA GLU A 35 7.67 6.04 -16.05
C GLU A 35 8.64 4.87 -16.28
N GLN A 36 8.37 3.70 -15.68
CA GLN A 36 9.09 2.46 -15.95
C GLN A 36 8.69 1.78 -17.27
N ARG A 37 7.86 2.43 -18.10
CA ARG A 37 7.39 1.95 -19.41
C ARG A 37 6.64 0.62 -19.33
N MET A 38 5.96 0.37 -18.21
CA MET A 38 5.09 -0.78 -18.07
C MET A 38 3.79 -0.57 -18.85
N ILE A 39 3.27 -1.64 -19.43
CA ILE A 39 1.97 -1.68 -20.10
C ILE A 39 0.96 -2.30 -19.14
N PHE A 40 -0.16 -1.63 -18.90
CA PHE A 40 -1.21 -2.12 -18.01
C PHE A 40 -2.17 -3.06 -18.75
N ASP A 41 -2.41 -4.23 -18.19
CA ASP A 41 -3.47 -5.16 -18.61
C ASP A 41 -4.68 -5.00 -17.66
N ARG A 42 -5.81 -4.54 -18.22
CA ARG A 42 -7.05 -4.30 -17.46
C ARG A 42 -8.04 -5.46 -17.55
N SER A 43 -7.64 -6.60 -18.11
CA SER A 43 -8.49 -7.78 -18.24
C SER A 43 -8.81 -8.45 -16.90
N TYR A 44 -8.08 -8.08 -15.83
CA TYR A 44 -8.21 -8.67 -14.51
C TYR A 44 -8.44 -7.59 -13.45
N PRO A 45 -9.39 -7.80 -12.51
CA PRO A 45 -9.71 -6.81 -11.48
C PRO A 45 -8.73 -6.80 -10.30
N ALA A 46 -7.78 -7.75 -10.25
CA ALA A 46 -6.78 -7.83 -9.19
C ALA A 46 -5.55 -8.64 -9.65
N PRO A 47 -4.35 -8.37 -9.12
CA PRO A 47 -3.98 -7.28 -8.19
C PRO A 47 -4.21 -5.88 -8.77
N ASP A 48 -4.15 -4.86 -7.92
CA ASP A 48 -4.45 -3.45 -8.28
C ASP A 48 -3.80 -2.99 -9.61
N PHE A 49 -2.58 -3.47 -9.90
CA PHE A 49 -1.94 -3.31 -11.20
C PHE A 49 -1.45 -4.64 -11.77
N VAL A 50 -1.91 -4.97 -12.97
CA VAL A 50 -1.35 -6.03 -13.81
C VAL A 50 -0.54 -5.38 -14.92
N CYS A 51 0.76 -5.64 -14.94
CA CYS A 51 1.69 -4.96 -15.82
C CYS A 51 2.50 -5.94 -16.65
N GLU A 52 2.80 -5.56 -17.89
CA GLU A 52 3.76 -6.22 -18.77
C GLU A 52 4.90 -5.26 -19.10
N GLY A 53 6.14 -5.74 -18.96
CA GLY A 53 7.35 -5.01 -19.30
C GLY A 53 8.24 -5.81 -20.24
N LEU A 54 9.37 -5.22 -20.65
CA LEU A 54 10.33 -5.88 -21.55
C LEU A 54 10.90 -7.20 -20.98
N THR A 55 11.00 -7.29 -19.65
CA THR A 55 11.56 -8.45 -18.95
C THR A 55 10.49 -9.42 -18.42
N GLY A 56 9.21 -9.15 -18.68
CA GLY A 56 8.08 -10.00 -18.32
C GLY A 56 6.99 -9.28 -17.52
N SER A 57 6.06 -10.07 -16.97
CA SER A 57 4.93 -9.58 -16.20
C SER A 57 5.33 -9.16 -14.78
N LEU A 58 4.66 -8.13 -14.26
CA LEU A 58 4.73 -7.67 -12.88
C LEU A 58 3.32 -7.43 -12.35
N PHE A 59 3.03 -7.95 -11.16
CA PHE A 59 1.76 -7.73 -10.48
C PHE A 59 1.98 -6.91 -9.23
N VAL A 60 1.29 -5.78 -9.08
CA VAL A 60 1.46 -4.88 -7.95
C VAL A 60 0.14 -4.73 -7.21
N GLU A 61 0.17 -4.97 -5.91
CA GLU A 61 -0.94 -4.69 -5.00
C GLU A 61 -0.58 -3.48 -4.13
N SER A 62 -1.44 -2.45 -4.12
CA SER A 62 -1.30 -1.28 -3.28
C SER A 62 -1.77 -1.58 -1.87
N VAL A 63 -0.95 -1.23 -0.87
CA VAL A 63 -1.24 -1.42 0.55
C VAL A 63 -0.99 -0.11 1.28
N THR A 64 -2.03 0.42 1.91
CA THR A 64 -1.92 1.62 2.74
C THR A 64 -2.13 1.29 4.21
N VAL A 65 -1.26 1.83 5.05
CA VAL A 65 -1.42 1.80 6.51
C VAL A 65 -2.06 3.11 6.93
N ASN A 66 -3.37 3.05 7.22
CA ASN A 66 -4.17 4.24 7.53
C ASN A 66 -4.34 4.42 9.05
N PRO A 67 -4.75 5.62 9.52
CA PRO A 67 -5.04 5.84 10.93
C PRO A 67 -6.13 4.90 11.45
N SER A 68 -5.97 4.43 12.68
CA SER A 68 -6.96 3.65 13.42
C SER A 68 -8.11 4.57 13.77
N ARG A 69 -9.34 4.09 13.58
CA ARG A 69 -10.54 4.89 13.77
C ARG A 69 -11.55 4.16 14.66
N ARG A 70 -12.29 4.94 15.45
CA ARG A 70 -13.49 4.51 16.18
C ARG A 70 -14.65 5.38 15.71
N GLY A 71 -15.43 4.88 14.75
CA GLY A 71 -16.31 5.73 13.96
C GLY A 71 -15.50 6.74 13.15
N ASP A 72 -15.89 8.02 13.17
CA ASP A 72 -15.18 9.07 12.44
C ASP A 72 -13.95 9.63 13.16
N ILE A 73 -13.70 9.19 14.40
CA ILE A 73 -12.63 9.70 15.25
C ILE A 73 -11.35 8.90 15.04
N VAL A 74 -10.25 9.59 14.72
CA VAL A 74 -8.91 9.01 14.70
C VAL A 74 -8.44 8.77 16.13
N VAL A 75 -8.03 7.53 16.43
CA VAL A 75 -7.61 7.07 17.77
C VAL A 75 -6.16 6.59 17.78
N GLU A 76 -5.31 7.26 17.00
CA GLU A 76 -3.88 6.99 16.95
C GLU A 76 -3.18 7.50 18.22
N PRO A 77 -2.20 6.74 18.77
CA PRO A 77 -1.33 7.25 19.82
C PRO A 77 -0.50 8.43 19.29
N ILE A 78 -0.17 9.35 20.19
CA ILE A 78 0.69 10.48 19.87
C ILE A 78 2.09 9.96 19.52
N VAL A 79 2.61 10.37 18.36
CA VAL A 79 4.01 10.10 17.98
C VAL A 79 4.93 10.84 18.95
N PRO A 80 5.75 10.13 19.76
CA PRO A 80 6.57 10.77 20.77
C PRO A 80 7.70 11.61 20.15
N ARG A 81 8.07 12.70 20.84
CA ARG A 81 9.23 13.53 20.46
C ARG A 81 10.52 13.08 21.14
N ASN A 82 10.39 12.48 22.32
CA ASN A 82 11.54 11.96 23.05
C ASN A 82 12.12 10.73 22.31
N PRO A 83 13.45 10.65 22.09
CA PRO A 83 14.04 9.54 21.32
C PRO A 83 13.80 8.15 21.91
N GLN A 84 13.82 8.00 23.24
CA GLN A 84 13.59 6.72 23.90
C GLN A 84 12.13 6.28 23.76
N GLU A 85 11.19 7.19 23.95
CA GLU A 85 9.76 6.93 23.75
C GLU A 85 9.45 6.65 22.27
N LEU A 86 10.06 7.38 21.34
CA LEU A 86 9.92 7.13 19.91
C LEU A 86 10.43 5.74 19.54
N LYS A 87 11.56 5.31 20.11
CA LYS A 87 12.06 3.95 19.92
C LYS A 87 11.04 2.91 20.41
N GLN A 88 10.45 3.11 21.59
CA GLN A 88 9.41 2.21 22.10
C GLN A 88 8.15 2.20 21.22
N TYR A 89 7.70 3.35 20.75
CA TYR A 89 6.61 3.48 19.78
C TYR A 89 6.91 2.67 18.51
N LEU A 90 8.09 2.85 17.92
CA LEU A 90 8.51 2.16 16.71
C LEU A 90 8.63 0.64 16.90
N THR A 91 9.16 0.19 18.03
CA THR A 91 9.32 -1.24 18.31
C THR A 91 8.01 -1.94 18.66
N ASN A 92 7.11 -1.28 19.38
CA ASN A 92 5.93 -1.95 19.94
C ASN A 92 4.66 -1.66 19.14
N TYR A 93 4.47 -0.42 18.68
CA TYR A 93 3.24 0.00 18.02
C TYR A 93 3.24 -0.28 16.52
N MET A 94 4.32 0.08 15.82
CA MET A 94 4.37 -0.05 14.36
C MET A 94 4.19 -1.49 13.83
N PRO A 95 4.75 -2.54 14.45
CA PRO A 95 4.46 -3.91 14.03
C PRO A 95 2.96 -4.24 13.97
N MET A 96 2.18 -3.76 14.93
CA MET A 96 0.73 -3.95 14.93
C MET A 96 0.07 -3.18 13.76
N LYS A 97 0.57 -1.98 13.45
CA LYS A 97 0.08 -1.15 12.35
C LYS A 97 0.36 -1.74 10.98
N TRP A 98 1.53 -2.33 10.75
CA TRP A 98 1.83 -3.05 9.51
C TRP A 98 0.93 -4.27 9.35
N GLY A 99 0.69 -4.98 10.46
CA GLY A 99 0.11 -6.31 10.41
C GLY A 99 -1.33 -6.36 9.91
N GLY A 100 -2.19 -5.42 10.30
CA GLY A 100 -3.59 -5.43 9.85
C GLY A 100 -3.74 -5.40 8.32
N PRO A 101 -3.33 -4.30 7.67
CA PRO A 101 -3.45 -4.14 6.21
C PRO A 101 -2.72 -5.24 5.42
N LEU A 102 -1.52 -5.62 5.85
CA LEU A 102 -0.76 -6.69 5.18
C LEU A 102 -1.43 -8.05 5.32
N PHE A 103 -1.91 -8.39 6.51
CA PHE A 103 -2.62 -9.65 6.73
C PHE A 103 -3.90 -9.71 5.88
N ASP A 104 -4.64 -8.60 5.80
CA ASP A 104 -5.84 -8.51 4.96
C ASP A 104 -5.56 -8.73 3.48
N LYS A 105 -4.47 -8.14 2.97
CA LYS A 105 -4.03 -8.32 1.58
C LYS A 105 -3.45 -9.71 1.32
N LEU A 106 -2.67 -10.29 2.25
CA LEU A 106 -2.13 -11.64 2.11
C LEU A 106 -3.22 -12.73 2.10
N LYS A 107 -4.33 -12.54 2.84
CA LYS A 107 -5.48 -13.45 2.79
C LYS A 107 -6.08 -13.59 1.40
N LYS A 108 -5.91 -12.60 0.52
CA LYS A 108 -6.37 -12.66 -0.88
C LYS A 108 -5.63 -13.69 -1.71
N ARG A 109 -4.40 -14.07 -1.30
CA ARG A 109 -3.60 -15.13 -1.93
C ARG A 109 -3.46 -14.97 -3.44
N TYR A 110 -3.18 -13.75 -3.89
CA TYR A 110 -3.11 -13.40 -5.32
C TYR A 110 -2.19 -14.32 -6.14
N TRP A 111 -1.13 -14.85 -5.55
CA TRP A 111 -0.23 -15.85 -6.17
C TRP A 111 -0.91 -17.16 -6.58
N LYS A 112 -2.15 -17.41 -6.14
CA LYS A 112 -2.97 -18.56 -6.57
C LYS A 112 -3.84 -18.27 -7.78
N LEU A 113 -3.98 -17.01 -8.19
CA LEU A 113 -4.75 -16.63 -9.38
C LEU A 113 -4.05 -17.16 -10.64
N ASN A 114 -4.84 -17.62 -11.62
CA ASN A 114 -4.31 -18.26 -12.83
C ASN A 114 -3.36 -17.34 -13.61
N HIS A 115 -3.67 -16.05 -13.71
CA HIS A 115 -2.85 -15.06 -14.42
C HIS A 115 -1.60 -14.61 -13.67
N VAL A 116 -1.52 -14.85 -12.35
CA VAL A 116 -0.42 -14.44 -11.46
C VAL A 116 0.53 -15.61 -11.13
N LYS A 117 0.02 -16.84 -11.13
CA LYS A 117 0.77 -18.04 -10.67
C LYS A 117 2.12 -18.18 -11.39
N GLY A 118 3.18 -18.32 -10.61
CA GLY A 118 4.55 -18.47 -11.13
C GLY A 118 5.19 -17.16 -11.62
N LYS A 119 4.52 -16.02 -11.46
CA LYS A 119 5.01 -14.71 -11.87
C LYS A 119 5.30 -13.80 -10.65
N PRO A 120 6.15 -12.77 -10.79
CA PRO A 120 6.50 -11.86 -9.69
C PRO A 120 5.30 -11.04 -9.20
N ILE A 121 5.09 -11.02 -7.88
CA ILE A 121 4.11 -10.16 -7.22
C ILE A 121 4.80 -9.23 -6.21
N VAL A 122 4.38 -7.97 -6.19
CA VAL A 122 4.88 -6.92 -5.30
C VAL A 122 3.71 -6.36 -4.50
N PHE A 123 3.89 -6.22 -3.19
CA PHE A 123 3.02 -5.42 -2.34
C PHE A 123 3.68 -4.05 -2.14
N ALA A 124 3.12 -3.00 -2.73
CA ALA A 124 3.60 -1.64 -2.61
C ALA A 124 2.98 -1.00 -1.36
N ILE A 125 3.79 -0.82 -0.32
CA ILE A 125 3.32 -0.43 1.02
C ILE A 125 3.62 1.05 1.26
N GLN A 126 2.59 1.83 1.60
CA GLN A 126 2.73 3.23 2.03
C GLN A 126 2.06 3.47 3.38
N ASP A 127 2.68 4.31 4.20
CA ASP A 127 2.25 4.57 5.57
C ASP A 127 1.70 5.98 5.75
N PHE A 128 0.42 6.05 6.08
CA PHE A 128 -0.36 7.26 6.28
C PHE A 128 -0.97 7.33 7.69
N HIS A 129 -0.57 6.47 8.63
CA HIS A 129 -1.22 6.41 9.95
C HIS A 129 -1.06 7.69 10.77
N ALA A 130 0.02 8.43 10.56
CA ALA A 130 0.31 9.67 11.26
C ALA A 130 0.99 10.69 10.34
N PRO A 131 0.93 11.99 10.65
CA PRO A 131 1.66 13.01 9.91
C PRO A 131 3.14 12.66 9.78
N ARG A 132 3.65 12.69 8.55
CA ARG A 132 5.05 12.39 8.21
C ARG A 132 5.50 10.96 8.52
N ALA A 133 4.59 10.00 8.72
CA ALA A 133 4.89 8.61 9.05
C ALA A 133 6.00 8.00 8.17
N MET A 134 5.89 8.19 6.85
CA MET A 134 6.88 7.72 5.86
C MET A 134 8.33 8.18 6.12
N ARG A 135 8.56 9.22 6.93
CA ARG A 135 9.92 9.70 7.26
C ARG A 135 10.60 8.93 8.39
N PHE A 136 9.85 8.21 9.22
CA PHE A 136 10.39 7.63 10.45
C PHE A 136 9.97 6.19 10.73
N THR A 137 8.97 5.65 10.03
CA THR A 137 8.48 4.28 10.30
C THR A 137 9.08 3.20 9.41
N GLY A 138 9.67 3.54 8.26
CA GLY A 138 10.13 2.54 7.28
C GLY A 138 11.12 1.51 7.84
N SER A 139 11.96 1.89 8.81
CA SER A 139 12.90 0.98 9.47
C SER A 139 12.22 -0.15 10.27
N THR A 140 10.94 -0.02 10.60
CA THR A 140 10.18 -1.01 11.39
C THR A 140 9.51 -2.09 10.56
N LEU A 141 9.38 -1.89 9.25
CA LEU A 141 8.70 -2.85 8.37
C LEU A 141 9.51 -4.13 8.17
N LEU A 142 10.82 -4.04 7.94
CA LEU A 142 11.67 -5.22 7.72
C LEU A 142 11.76 -6.13 8.96
N PRO A 143 11.96 -5.62 10.19
CA PRO A 143 11.84 -6.42 11.41
C PRO A 143 10.49 -7.13 11.53
N TYR A 144 9.40 -6.44 11.21
CA TYR A 144 8.05 -7.03 11.23
C TYR A 144 7.91 -8.20 10.23
N LEU A 145 8.38 -8.02 8.99
CA LEU A 145 8.23 -9.03 7.93
C LEU A 145 9.13 -10.26 8.11
N TYR A 146 10.33 -10.07 8.66
CA TYR A 146 11.38 -11.09 8.63
C TYR A 146 11.92 -11.49 10.01
N GLY A 147 11.36 -10.95 11.10
CA GLY A 147 11.76 -11.30 12.47
C GLY A 147 13.23 -10.97 12.78
N ARG A 148 13.77 -9.90 12.20
CA ARG A 148 15.16 -9.45 12.39
C ARG A 148 15.30 -8.49 13.56
#